data_AF-A0A4R5XF17-F1
#
_entry.id   AF-A0A4R5XF17-F1
#
_cell.length_a   1.000
_cell.length_b   1.000
_cell.length_c   1.000
_cell.angle_alpha   90.00
_cell.angle_beta   90.00
_cell.angle_gamma   90.00
#
_symmetry.space_group_name_H-M   'P 1'
#
loop_
_entity.id
_entity.type
_entity.pdbx_description
1 polymer ?
#
loop_
_entity_poly.entity_id
_entity_poly.type
_entity_poly.pdbx_seq_one_letter_code
_entity_poly.pdbx_strand_id
1 'polypeptide(L)'
;MVVERGLARCPRCVSMADYVFIETAPHGMRYEVRCRKCGERYLEDMWPAPGAELVHVERPLLWPPDLEPVPPRDWAAEIRGHASALVEWSRAEIDEMVRRTRTIAPKRRFGRMVAAD
;
A
#
# COMPACT_ATOMS: atom_id res chain seq x y z
N MET A 1 -15.27 -36.27 15.71
CA MET A 1 -13.86 -36.69 15.92
C MET A 1 -12.94 -35.52 15.58
N VAL A 2 -11.80 -35.29 16.25
CA VAL A 2 -10.84 -34.25 15.82
C VAL A 2 -10.06 -34.77 14.61
N VAL A 3 -10.12 -34.06 13.49
CA VAL A 3 -9.49 -34.48 12.22
C VAL A 3 -8.18 -33.74 11.94
N GLU A 4 -8.07 -32.48 12.37
CA GLU A 4 -6.89 -31.66 12.17
C GLU A 4 -6.71 -30.71 13.38
N ARG A 5 -5.45 -30.37 13.67
CA ARG A 5 -5.08 -29.37 14.67
C ARG A 5 -3.86 -28.58 14.21
N GLY A 6 -3.78 -27.32 14.60
CA GLY A 6 -2.65 -26.46 14.28
C GLY A 6 -2.68 -25.14 15.00
N LEU A 7 -1.97 -24.15 14.45
CA LEU A 7 -1.88 -22.80 15.00
C LEU A 7 -2.53 -21.78 14.07
N ALA A 8 -3.40 -20.93 14.63
CA ALA A 8 -4.06 -19.83 13.93
C ALA A 8 -4.02 -18.55 14.77
N ARG A 9 -4.29 -17.40 14.14
CA ARG A 9 -4.38 -16.12 14.86
C ARG A 9 -5.74 -15.99 15.53
N CYS A 10 -5.77 -15.60 16.80
CA CYS A 10 -7.00 -15.29 17.50
C CYS A 10 -7.73 -14.13 16.82
N PRO A 11 -9.01 -14.26 16.41
CA PRO A 11 -9.75 -13.18 15.76
C PRO A 11 -9.91 -11.92 16.64
N ARG A 12 -9.87 -12.09 17.97
CA ARG A 12 -10.06 -11.00 18.93
C ARG A 12 -8.78 -10.25 19.27
N CYS A 13 -7.67 -10.94 19.53
CA CYS A 13 -6.44 -10.32 20.04
C CYS A 13 -5.19 -10.61 19.21
N VAL A 14 -5.33 -11.37 18.11
CA VAL A 14 -4.28 -11.66 17.12
C VAL A 14 -3.06 -12.42 17.69
N SER A 15 -3.13 -12.89 18.93
CA SER A 15 -2.12 -13.80 19.47
C SER A 15 -2.20 -15.15 18.76
N MET A 16 -1.11 -15.91 18.84
CA MET A 16 -1.12 -17.31 18.43
C MET A 16 -2.12 -18.08 19.30
N ALA A 17 -2.95 -18.90 18.68
CA ALA A 17 -3.98 -19.71 19.30
C ALA A 17 -4.01 -21.11 18.64
N ASP A 18 -4.45 -22.10 19.40
CA ASP A 18 -4.64 -23.45 18.87
C ASP A 18 -5.95 -23.49 18.06
N TYR A 19 -5.93 -24.06 16.86
CA TYR A 19 -7.16 -24.41 16.14
C TYR A 19 -7.33 -25.92 16.03
N VAL A 20 -8.58 -26.36 15.90
CA VAL A 20 -8.96 -27.74 15.60
C VAL A 20 -10.10 -27.79 14.60
N PHE A 21 -10.08 -28.80 13.73
CA PHE A 21 -11.24 -29.21 12.95
C PHE A 21 -11.84 -30.47 13.58
N ILE A 22 -13.16 -30.44 13.80
CA ILE A 22 -13.91 -31.51 14.45
C ILE A 22 -15.01 -31.97 13.50
N GLU A 23 -14.93 -33.21 13.04
CA GLU A 23 -16.02 -33.86 12.31
C GLU A 23 -17.21 -34.09 13.25
N THR A 24 -18.38 -33.62 12.84
CA THR A 24 -19.67 -33.76 13.51
C THR A 24 -20.59 -34.63 12.65
N ALA A 25 -21.14 -35.70 13.23
CA ALA A 25 -22.02 -36.61 12.48
C ALA A 25 -23.34 -35.92 12.10
N PRO A 26 -23.93 -36.22 10.92
CA PRO A 26 -23.50 -37.22 9.93
C PRO A 26 -22.46 -36.72 8.90
N HIS A 27 -22.39 -35.43 8.59
CA HIS A 27 -21.44 -34.88 7.58
C HIS A 27 -20.97 -33.46 7.90
N GLY A 28 -21.18 -32.95 9.11
CA GLY A 28 -20.75 -31.62 9.49
C GLY A 28 -19.26 -31.58 9.85
N MET A 29 -18.66 -30.41 9.76
CA MET A 29 -17.33 -30.14 10.28
C MET A 29 -17.37 -28.83 11.06
N ARG A 30 -16.70 -28.77 12.21
CA ARG A 30 -16.60 -27.59 13.05
C ARG A 30 -15.16 -27.14 13.13
N TYR A 31 -14.90 -25.92 12.71
CA TYR A 31 -13.65 -25.21 12.96
C TYR A 31 -13.72 -24.50 14.31
N GLU A 32 -12.75 -24.72 15.18
CA GLU A 32 -12.69 -24.12 16.52
C GLU A 32 -11.30 -23.53 16.77
N VAL A 33 -11.23 -22.26 17.21
CA VAL A 33 -9.99 -21.60 17.65
C VAL A 33 -10.07 -21.28 19.14
N ARG A 34 -9.09 -21.73 19.91
CA ARG A 34 -8.99 -21.53 21.37
C ARG A 34 -7.81 -20.64 21.72
N CYS A 35 -8.10 -19.41 22.11
CA CYS A 35 -7.07 -18.47 22.54
C CYS A 35 -6.81 -18.58 24.04
N ARG A 36 -5.61 -19.02 24.43
CA ARG A 36 -5.20 -19.07 25.84
C ARG A 36 -4.84 -17.70 26.43
N LYS A 37 -4.57 -16.71 25.57
CA LYS A 37 -4.19 -15.35 26.01
C LYS A 37 -5.39 -14.52 26.46
N CYS A 38 -6.42 -14.42 25.61
CA CYS A 38 -7.61 -13.63 25.91
C CYS A 38 -8.85 -14.47 26.29
N GLY A 39 -8.75 -15.80 26.24
CA GLY A 39 -9.85 -16.71 26.55
C GLY A 39 -10.90 -16.84 25.44
N GLU A 40 -10.74 -16.14 24.31
CA GLU A 40 -11.70 -16.20 23.21
C GLU A 40 -11.78 -17.60 22.60
N ARG A 41 -13.01 -18.02 22.31
CA ARG A 41 -13.30 -19.28 21.61
C ARG A 41 -14.15 -19.00 20.39
N TYR A 42 -13.52 -19.00 19.23
CA TYR A 42 -14.20 -18.85 17.95
C TYR A 42 -14.64 -20.22 17.43
N LEU A 43 -15.84 -20.29 16.87
CA LEU A 43 -16.47 -21.51 16.39
C LEU A 43 -17.16 -21.20 15.05
N GLU A 44 -16.91 -22.05 14.06
CA GLU A 44 -17.56 -21.98 12.76
C GLU A 44 -18.00 -23.38 12.34
N ASP A 45 -19.30 -23.57 12.15
CA ASP A 45 -19.90 -24.81 11.68
C ASP A 45 -19.97 -24.79 10.15
N MET A 46 -19.25 -25.70 9.52
CA MET A 46 -19.28 -25.95 8.09
C MET A 46 -20.16 -27.17 7.81
N TRP A 47 -21.11 -26.99 6.91
CA TRP A 47 -21.94 -28.08 6.41
C TRP A 47 -21.67 -28.24 4.93
N PRO A 48 -21.52 -29.48 4.43
CA PRO A 48 -21.51 -29.71 2.99
C PRO A 48 -22.82 -29.19 2.42
N ALA A 49 -22.73 -28.42 1.33
CA ALA A 49 -23.91 -27.90 0.67
C ALA A 49 -24.85 -29.09 0.31
N PRO A 50 -26.16 -29.00 0.63
CA PRO A 50 -27.08 -30.08 0.28
C PRO A 50 -27.09 -30.31 -1.23
N GLY A 51 -26.77 -31.53 -1.65
CA GLY A 51 -26.66 -31.90 -3.08
C GLY A 51 -25.24 -31.91 -3.65
N ALA A 52 -24.20 -31.69 -2.85
CA ALA A 52 -22.81 -31.87 -3.27
C ALA A 52 -22.47 -33.37 -3.38
N GLU A 53 -22.89 -33.99 -4.47
CA GLU A 53 -22.29 -35.23 -4.95
C GLU A 53 -20.79 -34.94 -5.16
N LEU A 54 -19.91 -35.68 -4.49
CA LEU A 54 -18.45 -35.50 -4.53
C LEU A 54 -17.87 -35.94 -5.89
N VAL A 55 -18.38 -35.40 -7.00
CA VAL A 55 -17.67 -35.41 -8.29
C VAL A 55 -16.79 -34.16 -8.31
N HIS A 56 -15.71 -34.25 -7.54
CA HIS A 56 -14.71 -33.21 -7.43
C HIS A 56 -13.77 -33.27 -8.64
N VAL A 57 -14.21 -32.73 -9.77
CA VAL A 57 -13.27 -32.13 -10.74
C VAL A 57 -13.45 -30.63 -10.64
N GLU A 58 -13.07 -30.07 -9.49
CA GLU A 58 -12.73 -28.65 -9.47
C GLU A 58 -11.66 -28.47 -10.54
N ARG A 59 -11.94 -27.65 -11.55
CA ARG A 59 -10.88 -27.07 -12.38
C ARG A 59 -9.82 -26.58 -11.39
N PRO A 60 -8.53 -26.94 -11.57
CA PRO A 60 -7.49 -26.47 -10.68
C PRO A 60 -7.67 -24.97 -10.52
N LEU A 61 -7.86 -24.54 -9.27
CA LEU A 61 -7.88 -23.13 -8.93
C LEU A 61 -6.58 -22.53 -9.47
N LEU A 62 -6.66 -21.83 -10.59
CA LEU A 62 -5.51 -21.22 -11.23
C LEU A 62 -5.25 -19.95 -10.45
N TRP A 63 -4.33 -20.03 -9.48
CA TRP A 63 -3.84 -18.83 -8.82
C TRP A 63 -3.29 -17.91 -9.90
N PRO A 64 -3.53 -16.58 -9.80
CA PRO A 64 -2.78 -15.63 -10.59
C PRO A 64 -1.30 -15.97 -10.45
N PRO A 65 -0.53 -16.00 -11.55
CA PRO A 65 0.90 -16.23 -11.46
C PRO A 65 1.48 -15.22 -10.46
N ASP A 66 2.41 -15.69 -9.64
CA ASP A 66 3.12 -14.84 -8.69
C ASP A 66 3.66 -13.62 -9.46
N LEU A 67 3.23 -12.43 -9.08
CA LEU A 67 3.77 -11.21 -9.65
C LEU A 67 5.23 -11.14 -9.21
N GLU A 68 6.14 -11.09 -10.18
CA GLU A 68 7.56 -10.84 -9.93
C GLU A 68 7.72 -9.68 -8.93
N PRO A 69 8.63 -9.79 -7.95
CA PRO A 69 8.81 -8.76 -6.94
C PRO A 69 9.07 -7.43 -7.63
N VAL A 70 8.26 -6.42 -7.30
CA VAL A 70 8.44 -5.06 -7.81
C VAL A 70 9.88 -4.65 -7.52
N PRO A 71 10.68 -4.25 -8.54
CA PRO A 71 12.06 -3.89 -8.33
C PRO A 71 12.15 -2.77 -7.28
N PRO A 72 13.20 -2.77 -6.44
CA PRO A 72 13.36 -1.73 -5.42
C PRO A 72 13.30 -0.34 -6.05
N ARG A 73 12.35 0.47 -5.58
CA ARG A 73 12.16 1.83 -6.07
C ARG A 73 13.32 2.71 -5.63
N ASP A 74 14.01 3.35 -6.59
CA ASP A 74 15.03 4.36 -6.28
C ASP A 74 14.39 5.70 -5.91
N TRP A 75 13.97 5.80 -4.64
CA TRP A 75 13.42 7.02 -4.07
C TRP A 75 14.36 8.22 -4.18
N ALA A 76 15.67 7.99 -4.15
CA ALA A 76 16.64 9.08 -4.19
C ALA A 76 16.69 9.72 -5.57
N ALA A 77 16.67 8.91 -6.64
CA ALA A 77 16.57 9.42 -8.01
C ALA A 77 15.25 10.15 -8.26
N GLU A 78 14.13 9.60 -7.77
CA GLU A 78 12.81 10.21 -7.94
C GLU A 78 12.71 11.58 -7.24
N ILE A 79 13.13 11.66 -5.99
CA ILE A 79 13.13 12.92 -5.23
C ILE A 79 14.04 13.96 -5.91
N ARG A 80 15.23 13.55 -6.38
CA ARG A 80 16.12 14.45 -7.14
C ARG A 80 15.45 14.96 -8.41
N GLY A 81 14.76 14.10 -9.15
CA GLY A 81 14.01 14.49 -10.35
C GLY A 81 12.95 15.55 -10.06
N HIS A 82 12.15 15.36 -9.01
CA HIS A 82 11.15 16.35 -8.58
C HIS A 82 11.78 17.67 -8.15
N ALA A 83 12.87 17.63 -7.39
CA ALA A 83 13.59 18.82 -6.96
C ALA A 83 14.17 19.60 -8.16
N SER A 84 14.77 18.92 -9.13
CA SER A 84 15.30 19.53 -10.35
C SER A 84 14.20 20.23 -11.17
N ALA A 85 13.04 19.58 -11.35
CA ALA A 85 11.92 20.18 -12.07
C ALA A 85 11.41 21.47 -11.40
N LEU A 86 11.34 21.50 -10.06
CA LEU A 86 10.96 22.70 -9.31
C LEU A 86 11.99 23.83 -9.44
N VAL A 87 13.28 23.49 -9.44
CA VAL A 87 14.36 24.47 -9.62
C VAL A 87 14.32 25.09 -11.02
N GLU A 88 14.10 24.29 -12.07
CA GLU A 88 13.96 24.80 -13.43
C GLU A 88 12.75 25.72 -13.59
N TRP A 89 11.60 25.32 -13.03
CA TRP A 89 10.38 26.13 -13.03
C TRP A 89 10.59 27.48 -12.33
N SER A 90 11.14 27.46 -11.11
CA SER A 90 11.39 28.69 -10.34
C SER A 90 12.41 29.62 -11.02
N ARG A 91 13.45 29.07 -11.64
CA ARG A 91 14.41 29.87 -12.42
C ARG A 91 13.73 30.55 -13.61
N ALA A 92 12.87 29.85 -14.34
CA ALA A 92 12.12 30.42 -15.46
C ALA A 92 11.20 31.56 -15.01
N GLU A 93 10.55 31.42 -13.85
CA GLU A 93 9.71 32.46 -13.26
C GLU A 93 10.52 33.70 -12.86
N ILE A 94 11.69 33.51 -12.22
CA ILE A 94 12.59 34.61 -11.86
C ILE A 94 13.12 35.33 -13.11
N ASP A 95 13.53 34.59 -14.14
CA ASP A 95 14.02 35.18 -15.39
C ASP A 95 12.94 36.03 -16.08
N GLU A 96 11.68 35.59 -16.04
CA GLU A 96 10.54 36.36 -16.54
C GLU A 96 10.28 37.61 -15.68
N MET A 97 10.35 37.50 -14.36
CA MET A 97 10.23 38.66 -13.47
C MET A 97 11.33 39.70 -13.74
N VAL A 98 12.58 39.26 -13.90
CA VAL A 98 13.73 40.14 -14.21
C VAL A 98 13.52 40.83 -15.56
N ARG A 99 13.04 40.10 -16.58
CA ARG A 99 12.71 40.67 -17.90
C ARG A 99 11.66 41.77 -17.79
N ARG A 100 10.57 41.54 -17.06
CA ARG A 100 9.51 42.55 -16.82
C ARG A 100 10.00 43.76 -16.04
N THR A 101 10.89 43.57 -15.07
CA THR A 101 11.39 44.68 -14.26
C THR A 101 12.35 45.58 -15.06
N ARG A 102 13.12 45.00 -15.98
CA ARG A 102 14.02 45.76 -16.87
C ARG A 102 13.30 46.68 -17.85
N THR A 103 12.08 46.36 -18.26
CA THR A 103 11.27 47.23 -19.14
C THR A 103 10.64 48.41 -18.38
N ILE A 104 10.57 48.34 -17.05
CA ILE A 104 9.98 49.37 -16.19
C ILE A 104 11.02 50.39 -15.70
N ALA A 105 12.31 50.06 -15.70
CA ALA A 105 13.37 50.96 -15.22
C ALA A 105 13.48 52.23 -16.09
N PRO A 106 13.19 53.44 -15.57
CA PRO A 106 13.35 54.66 -16.34
C PRO A 106 14.84 54.94 -16.56
N LYS A 107 15.21 55.29 -17.79
CA LYS A 107 16.56 55.78 -18.13
C LYS A 107 16.85 57.07 -17.34
N ARG A 108 17.42 56.96 -16.13
CA ARG A 108 17.97 58.11 -15.40
C ARG A 108 19.23 58.57 -16.14
N ARG A 109 19.06 59.51 -17.08
CA ARG A 109 20.15 60.34 -17.63
C ARG A 109 20.63 61.26 -16.50
N PHE A 110 21.71 60.87 -15.82
CA PHE A 110 22.50 61.83 -15.03
C PHE A 110 23.37 62.62 -16.01
N GLY A 111 22.90 63.80 -16.42
CA GLY A 111 23.73 64.79 -17.12
C GLY A 111 24.72 65.39 -16.14
N ARG A 112 26.01 65.09 -16.33
CA ARG A 112 27.12 65.72 -15.61
C ARG A 112 27.28 67.14 -16.17
N MET A 113 26.78 68.15 -15.46
CA MET A 113 27.12 69.55 -15.74
C MET A 113 28.60 69.74 -15.41
N VAL A 114 29.41 69.99 -16.44
CA VAL A 114 30.78 70.49 -16.30
C VAL A 114 30.66 72.01 -16.21
N ALA A 115 31.01 72.58 -15.06
CA ALA A 115 31.23 74.00 -14.91
C ALA A 115 32.52 74.38 -15.65
N ALA A 116 32.47 75.43 -16.46
CA ALA A 116 33.64 76.05 -17.07
C ALA A 116 33.79 77.45 -16.45
N ASP A 117 35.02 77.74 -16.01
CA ASP A 117 35.50 79.07 -15.59
C ASP A 117 35.50 80.08 -16.76
#